data_AF-A0A139CWL4-F1
#
_entry.id   AF-A0A139CWL4-F1
#
_cell.length_a   1.000
_cell.length_b   1.000
_cell.length_c   1.000
_cell.angle_alpha   90.00
_cell.angle_beta   90.00
_cell.angle_gamma   90.00
#
_symmetry.space_group_name_H-M   'P 1'
#
loop_
_entity.id
_entity.type
_entity.pdbx_description
1 polymer ?
#
loop_
_entity_poly.entity_id
_entity_poly.type
_entity_poly.pdbx_seq_one_letter_code
_entity_poly.pdbx_strand_id
1 'polypeptide(L)'
;MSRKMIAIILIQVLLLVGGIVWYLNRTTSNYQAVSKTGKAIYEDACISCHPIEEFDGRGLSVEYTKRLVREGKGVMPKYPNIKEPELTRLGEYVNQL
;
A
#
# COMPACT_ATOMS: atom_id res chain seq x y z
N MET A 1 24.90 2.63 -35.32
CA MET A 1 24.36 1.64 -34.36
C MET A 1 23.83 0.45 -35.15
N SER A 2 24.22 -0.79 -34.83
CA SER A 2 23.81 -1.97 -35.63
C SER A 2 22.41 -2.45 -35.24
N ARG A 3 21.70 -3.12 -36.16
CA ARG A 3 20.37 -3.72 -35.87
C ARG A 3 20.40 -4.64 -34.65
N LYS A 4 21.52 -5.34 -34.42
CA LYS A 4 21.77 -6.17 -33.24
C LYS A 4 21.88 -5.35 -31.95
N MET A 5 22.58 -4.22 -31.97
CA MET A 5 22.65 -3.31 -30.81
C MET A 5 21.29 -2.71 -30.46
N ILE A 6 20.49 -2.33 -31.47
CA ILE A 6 19.13 -1.81 -31.24
C ILE A 6 18.26 -2.87 -30.55
N ALA A 7 18.29 -4.12 -31.01
CA ALA A 7 17.52 -5.21 -30.42
C ALA A 7 17.92 -5.48 -28.95
N ILE A 8 19.21 -5.47 -28.64
CA ILE A 8 19.70 -5.67 -27.26
C ILE A 8 19.22 -4.55 -26.33
N ILE A 9 19.33 -3.29 -26.78
CA ILE A 9 18.86 -2.14 -26.00
C ILE A 9 17.35 -2.24 -25.74
N LEU A 10 16.55 -2.61 -26.75
CA LEU A 10 15.10 -2.78 -26.60
C LEU A 10 14.75 -3.87 -25.58
N ILE A 11 15.45 -5.02 -25.61
CA ILE A 11 15.23 -6.10 -24.65
C ILE A 11 15.60 -5.64 -23.22
N GLN A 12 16.73 -4.97 -23.05
CA GLN A 12 17.14 -4.45 -21.73
C GLN A 12 16.14 -3.43 -21.18
N VAL A 13 15.66 -2.51 -22.03
CA VAL A 13 14.62 -1.55 -21.65
C VAL A 13 13.32 -2.27 -21.26
N LEU A 14 12.90 -3.28 -22.02
CA LEU A 14 11.70 -4.07 -21.69
C LEU A 14 11.83 -4.81 -20.35
N LEU A 15 12.99 -5.42 -20.08
CA LEU A 15 13.25 -6.08 -18.80
C LEU A 15 13.25 -5.09 -17.63
N LEU A 16 13.86 -3.92 -17.82
CA LEU A 16 13.86 -2.85 -16.81
C LEU A 16 12.44 -2.34 -16.53
N VAL A 17 11.68 -2.01 -17.57
CA VAL A 17 10.29 -1.54 -17.43
C VAL A 17 9.42 -2.64 -16.79
N GLY A 18 9.56 -3.88 -17.23
CA GLY A 18 8.85 -5.02 -16.64
C GLY A 18 9.18 -5.20 -15.15
N GLY A 19 10.46 -5.08 -14.77
CA GLY A 19 10.89 -5.14 -13.38
C GLY A 19 10.35 -3.99 -12.53
N ILE A 20 10.35 -2.75 -13.05
CA ILE A 20 9.79 -1.58 -12.37
C ILE A 20 8.28 -1.74 -12.14
N VAL A 21 7.54 -2.14 -13.17
CA VAL A 21 6.08 -2.34 -13.06
C VAL A 21 5.76 -3.43 -12.04
N TRP A 22 6.47 -4.55 -12.09
CA TRP A 22 6.31 -5.63 -11.11
C TRP A 22 6.58 -5.16 -9.67
N TYR A 23 7.65 -4.40 -9.46
CA TYR A 23 7.99 -3.85 -8.15
C TYR A 23 6.94 -2.87 -7.63
N LEU A 24 6.47 -1.94 -8.47
CA LEU A 24 5.46 -0.96 -8.09
C LEU A 24 4.13 -1.62 -7.75
N ASN A 25 3.71 -2.62 -8.53
CA ASN A 25 2.47 -3.36 -8.29
C ASN A 25 2.50 -4.14 -6.97
N ARG A 26 3.68 -4.59 -6.53
CA ARG A 26 3.84 -5.30 -5.26
C ARG A 26 3.86 -4.36 -4.04
N THR A 27 4.29 -3.12 -4.22
CA THR A 27 4.60 -2.20 -3.11
C THR A 27 3.57 -1.09 -2.93
N THR A 28 2.58 -0.98 -3.82
CA THR A 28 1.56 0.08 -3.78
C THR A 28 0.18 -0.50 -4.05
N SER A 29 -0.77 -0.18 -3.19
CA SER A 29 -2.19 -0.49 -3.34
C SER A 29 -2.92 0.64 -4.07
N ASN A 30 -3.83 0.28 -4.95
CA ASN A 30 -4.74 1.21 -5.62
C ASN A 30 -6.09 1.38 -4.90
N TYR A 31 -6.25 0.81 -3.69
CA TYR A 31 -7.47 0.89 -2.90
C TYR A 31 -7.94 2.32 -2.67
N GLN A 32 -9.24 2.57 -2.85
CA GLN A 32 -9.87 3.88 -2.68
C GLN A 32 -10.73 3.88 -1.41
N ALA A 33 -10.46 4.83 -0.51
CA ALA A 33 -11.19 4.97 0.75
C ALA A 33 -12.30 6.03 0.72
N VAL A 34 -12.54 6.70 -0.40
CA VAL A 34 -13.41 7.89 -0.48
C VAL A 34 -14.74 7.67 0.26
N SER A 35 -15.03 8.53 1.24
CA SER A 35 -16.26 8.52 2.03
C SER A 35 -16.50 7.27 2.89
N LYS A 36 -15.47 6.47 3.16
CA LYS A 36 -15.57 5.29 4.03
C LYS A 36 -15.28 5.62 5.49
N THR A 37 -15.80 4.77 6.38
CA THR A 37 -15.47 4.77 7.80
C THR A 37 -14.14 4.04 8.04
N GLY A 38 -13.50 4.26 9.20
CA GLY A 38 -12.26 3.56 9.55
C GLY A 38 -12.43 2.03 9.57
N LYS A 39 -13.55 1.56 10.12
CA LYS A 39 -13.93 0.14 10.11
C LYS A 39 -14.05 -0.43 8.70
N ALA A 40 -14.78 0.24 7.81
CA ALA A 40 -14.95 -0.23 6.43
C ALA A 40 -13.62 -0.29 5.67
N ILE A 41 -12.73 0.67 5.90
CA ILE A 41 -11.38 0.65 5.30
C ILE A 41 -10.57 -0.53 5.82
N TYR A 42 -10.63 -0.80 7.13
CA TYR A 42 -9.93 -1.91 7.74
C TYR A 42 -10.42 -3.28 7.22
N GLU A 43 -11.74 -3.47 7.17
CA GLU A 43 -12.37 -4.69 6.67
C GLU A 43 -12.07 -4.94 5.19
N ASP A 44 -12.06 -3.89 4.36
CA ASP A 44 -11.83 -4.07 2.92
C ASP A 44 -10.35 -4.33 2.56
N ALA A 45 -9.42 -3.72 3.29
CA ALA A 45 -8.03 -3.58 2.83
C ALA A 45 -6.97 -4.06 3.82
N CYS A 46 -7.27 -4.11 5.12
CA CYS A 46 -6.28 -4.44 6.15
C CYS A 46 -6.47 -5.85 6.71
N ILE A 47 -7.71 -6.31 6.82
CA ILE A 47 -8.05 -7.54 7.57
C ILE A 47 -7.43 -8.81 6.98
N SER A 48 -7.16 -8.85 5.67
CA SER A 48 -6.55 -10.01 5.02
C SER A 48 -5.12 -10.29 5.49
N CYS A 49 -4.42 -9.26 5.98
CA CYS A 49 -3.05 -9.37 6.51
C CYS A 49 -2.98 -9.07 8.01
N HIS A 50 -3.99 -8.40 8.56
CA HIS A 50 -4.13 -8.09 9.97
C HIS A 50 -5.51 -8.61 10.45
N PRO A 51 -5.69 -9.93 10.66
CA PRO A 51 -6.95 -10.43 11.19
C PRO A 51 -7.22 -9.88 12.59
N ILE A 52 -8.46 -9.48 12.88
CA ILE A 52 -8.83 -8.86 14.18
C ILE A 52 -8.49 -9.76 15.37
N GLU A 53 -8.55 -11.07 15.19
CA GLU A 53 -8.26 -12.08 16.22
C GLU A 53 -6.77 -12.15 16.58
N GLU A 54 -5.89 -11.72 15.67
CA GLU A 54 -4.43 -11.84 15.77
C GLU A 54 -3.73 -10.48 15.90
N PHE A 55 -4.39 -9.41 15.45
CA PHE A 55 -3.84 -8.07 15.41
C PHE A 55 -4.31 -7.24 16.61
N ASP A 56 -3.35 -6.85 17.46
CA ASP A 56 -3.57 -5.88 18.55
C ASP A 56 -3.05 -4.50 18.12
N GLY A 57 -3.98 -3.62 17.78
CA GLY A 57 -3.71 -2.24 17.40
C GLY A 57 -3.78 -1.26 18.58
N ARG A 58 -4.22 -1.71 19.76
CA ARG A 58 -4.34 -0.87 20.96
C ARG A 58 -3.01 -0.22 21.31
N GLY A 59 -3.06 1.09 21.50
CA GLY A 59 -1.89 1.89 21.86
C GLY A 59 -1.00 2.29 20.68
N LEU A 60 -1.27 1.85 19.45
CA LEU A 60 -0.66 2.46 18.26
C LEU A 60 -1.25 3.85 18.07
N SER A 61 -0.42 4.89 18.08
CA SER A 61 -0.93 6.25 17.85
C SER A 61 -1.51 6.38 16.46
N VAL A 62 -2.52 7.25 16.32
CA VAL A 62 -3.17 7.56 15.05
C VAL A 62 -2.12 8.00 14.03
N GLU A 63 -1.18 8.87 14.41
CA GLU A 63 -0.09 9.36 13.57
C GLU A 63 0.85 8.24 13.12
N TYR A 64 1.15 7.27 13.99
CA TYR A 64 1.97 6.11 13.66
C TYR A 64 1.29 5.27 12.58
N THR A 65 0.01 4.95 12.76
CA THR A 65 -0.81 4.20 11.80
C THR A 65 -0.89 4.93 10.46
N LYS A 66 -1.17 6.24 10.47
CA LYS A 66 -1.21 7.08 9.26
C LYS A 66 0.10 7.02 8.48
N ARG A 67 1.25 7.07 9.17
CA ARG A 67 2.57 6.97 8.55
C ARG A 67 2.76 5.61 7.88
N LEU A 68 2.49 4.51 8.59
CA LEU A 68 2.65 3.16 8.04
C LEU A 68 1.76 2.92 6.81
N VAL A 69 0.52 3.39 6.83
CA VAL A 69 -0.41 3.25 5.71
C VAL A 69 0.04 4.06 4.49
N ARG A 70 0.63 5.25 4.69
CA ARG A 70 1.18 6.07 3.59
C ARG A 70 2.47 5.51 3.00
N GLU A 71 3.38 5.08 3.87
CA GLU A 71 4.76 4.75 3.49
C GLU A 71 4.99 3.26 3.23
N GLY A 72 4.10 2.39 3.71
CA GLY A 72 4.30 0.96 3.73
C GLY A 72 5.42 0.56 4.70
N LYS A 73 5.54 -0.73 5.01
CA LYS A 73 6.65 -1.28 5.81
C LYS A 73 6.84 -2.75 5.51
N GLY A 74 8.05 -3.13 5.09
CA GLY A 74 8.37 -4.51 4.73
C GLY A 74 7.46 -5.00 3.59
N VAL A 75 6.61 -5.98 3.88
CA VAL A 75 5.64 -6.53 2.92
C VAL A 75 4.33 -5.74 2.86
N MET A 76 4.07 -4.83 3.80
CA MET A 76 2.88 -3.98 3.79
C MET A 76 3.01 -2.96 2.65
N PRO A 77 2.08 -2.95 1.67
CA PRO A 77 2.11 -2.00 0.58
C PRO A 77 1.75 -0.59 1.07
N LYS A 78 2.10 0.41 0.26
CA LYS A 78 1.68 1.80 0.40
C LYS A 78 0.22 1.96 -0.01
N TYR A 79 -0.54 2.79 0.68
CA TYR A 79 -1.92 3.13 0.33
C TYR A 79 -2.06 4.63 0.02
N PRO A 80 -1.54 5.10 -1.14
CA PRO A 80 -1.48 6.53 -1.48
C PRO A 80 -2.86 7.20 -1.64
N ASN A 81 -3.92 6.40 -1.80
CA ASN A 81 -5.28 6.87 -2.06
C ASN A 81 -6.19 6.85 -0.82
N ILE A 82 -5.64 6.53 0.36
CA ILE A 82 -6.32 6.74 1.64
C ILE A 82 -5.88 8.12 2.15
N LYS A 83 -6.70 9.13 1.89
CA LYS A 83 -6.42 10.54 2.22
C LYS A 83 -7.17 10.96 3.47
N GLU A 84 -6.94 12.20 3.93
CA GLU A 84 -7.79 12.77 4.97
C GLU A 84 -9.18 13.05 4.41
N PRO A 85 -10.25 12.91 5.22
CA PRO A 85 -10.27 12.51 6.64
C PRO A 85 -10.23 11.00 6.89
N GLU A 86 -10.35 10.16 5.86
CA GLU A 86 -10.48 8.71 5.99
C GLU A 86 -9.27 8.03 6.63
N LEU A 87 -8.07 8.54 6.36
CA LEU A 87 -6.85 8.02 6.97
C LEU A 87 -6.81 8.24 8.49
N THR A 88 -7.33 9.39 8.96
CA THR A 88 -7.48 9.65 10.40
C THR A 88 -8.52 8.71 11.00
N ARG A 89 -9.69 8.54 10.36
CA ARG A 89 -10.73 7.60 10.82
C ARG A 89 -10.22 6.17 10.91
N LEU A 90 -9.40 5.73 9.95
CA LEU A 90 -8.74 4.42 9.97
C LEU A 90 -7.78 4.32 11.17
N GLY A 91 -6.94 5.32 11.39
CA GLY A 91 -6.01 5.34 12.52
C GLY A 91 -6.73 5.29 13.87
N GLU A 92 -7.83 6.04 14.02
CA GLU A 92 -8.68 6.02 15.22
C GLU A 92 -9.30 4.65 15.45
N TYR A 93 -9.80 4.00 14.39
CA TYR A 93 -10.36 2.65 14.49
C TYR A 93 -9.31 1.62 14.90
N VAL A 94 -8.13 1.63 14.25
CA VAL A 94 -7.02 0.73 14.58
C VAL A 94 -6.57 0.88 16.03
N ASN A 95 -6.54 2.10 16.56
CA ASN A 95 -6.15 2.36 17.95
C ASN A 95 -7.10 1.72 18.99
N GLN A 96 -8.30 1.30 18.57
CA GLN A 96 -9.34 0.71 19.42
C GLN A 96 -9.45 -0.83 19.27
N LEU A 97 -8.70 -1.44 18.35
CA LEU A 97 -8.65 -2.89 18.12
C LEU A 97 -7.68 -3.58 19.08
#